data_AF-A0A2P2E8F5-F1
#
_entry.id   AF-A0A2P2E8F5-F1
#
_cell.length_a   1.000
_cell.length_b   1.000
_cell.length_c   1.000
_cell.angle_alpha   90.00
_cell.angle_beta   90.00
_cell.angle_gamma   90.00
#
_symmetry.space_group_name_H-M   'P 1'
#
loop_
_entity.id
_entity.type
_entity.pdbx_description
1 polymer ?
#
loop_
_entity_poly.entity_id
_entity_poly.type
_entity_poly.pdbx_seq_one_letter_code
_entity_poly.pdbx_strand_id
1 'polypeptide(L)'
;MRATHRRAIGITLTVVVLFVYSFFAASVGGLFADKPWYAQIAYFAVAGLAWVIPLYPVYVWMRRPDPDEAAAEKPPEAAAIRKRS
;
A
#
# COMPACT_ATOMS: atom_id res chain seq x y z
N MET A 1 -20.89 2.92 -13.94
CA MET A 1 -19.85 1.88 -13.77
C MET A 1 -18.46 2.52 -13.84
N ARG A 2 -17.89 3.05 -12.74
CA ARG A 2 -16.56 3.70 -12.74
C ARG A 2 -15.74 3.45 -11.46
N ALA A 3 -15.96 2.34 -10.75
CA ALA A 3 -15.19 1.99 -9.54
C ALA A 3 -13.97 1.07 -9.81
N THR A 4 -13.82 0.52 -11.02
CA THR A 4 -12.82 -0.53 -11.31
C THR A 4 -11.38 -0.02 -11.35
N HIS A 5 -11.16 1.26 -11.66
CA HIS A 5 -9.81 1.78 -11.87
C HIS A 5 -9.00 1.84 -10.57
N ARG A 6 -9.60 2.26 -9.45
CA ARG A 6 -8.88 2.40 -8.17
C ARG A 6 -8.49 1.05 -7.56
N ARG A 7 -9.36 0.04 -7.68
CA ARG A 7 -9.09 -1.34 -7.23
C ARG A 7 -7.98 -2.00 -8.05
N ALA A 8 -7.96 -1.79 -9.37
CA ALA A 8 -6.89 -2.31 -10.22
C ALA A 8 -5.53 -1.69 -9.86
N ILE A 9 -5.49 -0.38 -9.63
CA ILE A 9 -4.25 0.33 -9.30
C ILE A 9 -3.68 -0.11 -7.94
N GLY A 10 -4.54 -0.35 -6.94
CA GLY A 10 -4.09 -0.86 -5.63
C GLY A 10 -3.40 -2.23 -5.72
N ILE A 11 -3.93 -3.14 -6.54
CA ILE A 11 -3.34 -4.47 -6.77
C ILE A 11 -2.00 -4.33 -7.51
N THR A 12 -1.97 -3.55 -8.59
CA THR A 12 -0.73 -3.33 -9.37
C THR A 12 0.38 -2.71 -8.51
N LEU A 13 0.06 -1.69 -7.70
CA LEU A 13 1.04 -1.08 -6.78
C LEU A 13 1.60 -2.08 -5.78
N THR A 14 0.75 -2.93 -5.20
CA THR A 14 1.18 -3.97 -4.26
C THR A 14 2.17 -4.93 -4.92
N VAL A 15 1.89 -5.35 -6.16
CA VAL A 15 2.79 -6.23 -6.93
C VAL A 15 4.11 -5.54 -7.26
N VAL A 16 4.08 -4.27 -7.70
CA VAL A 16 5.30 -3.51 -8.03
C VAL A 16 6.18 -3.34 -6.79
N VAL A 17 5.58 -2.98 -5.65
CA VAL A 17 6.30 -2.83 -4.38
C VAL A 17 6.92 -4.16 -3.94
N LEU A 18 6.17 -5.27 -4.05
CA LEU A 18 6.69 -6.59 -3.75
C LEU A 18 7.87 -6.97 -4.65
N PHE A 19 7.79 -6.64 -5.94
CA PHE A 19 8.86 -6.90 -6.92
C PHE A 19 10.14 -6.14 -6.56
N VAL A 20 10.03 -4.82 -6.37
CA VAL A 20 11.17 -3.96 -6.00
C VAL A 20 11.77 -4.43 -4.68
N TYR A 21 10.93 -4.73 -3.68
CA TYR A 21 11.40 -5.21 -2.39
C TYR A 21 12.16 -6.53 -2.50
N SER A 22 11.59 -7.50 -3.22
CA SER A 22 12.20 -8.82 -3.42
C SER A 22 13.55 -8.69 -4.13
N PHE A 23 13.67 -7.78 -5.08
CA PHE A 23 14.91 -7.52 -5.81
C PHE A 23 16.02 -6.97 -4.89
N PHE A 24 15.68 -6.02 -4.01
CA PHE A 24 16.58 -5.49 -3.01
C PHE A 24 16.93 -6.55 -1.96
N ALA A 25 15.95 -7.28 -1.45
CA ALA A 25 16.14 -8.32 -0.45
C ALA A 25 17.05 -9.45 -0.97
N ALA A 26 16.90 -9.85 -2.24
CA ALA A 26 17.76 -10.82 -2.89
C ALA A 26 19.17 -10.28 -3.13
N SER A 27 19.31 -9.02 -3.58
CA SER A 27 20.63 -8.38 -3.77
C SER A 27 21.40 -8.30 -2.45
N VAL A 28 20.73 -7.92 -1.36
CA VAL A 28 21.34 -7.84 -0.03
C VAL A 28 21.57 -9.24 0.55
N GLY A 29 20.68 -10.21 0.31
CA GLY A 29 20.88 -11.61 0.70
C GLY A 29 22.11 -12.25 0.05
N GLY A 30 22.38 -11.92 -1.22
CA GLY A 30 23.59 -12.37 -1.94
C GLY A 30 24.89 -11.87 -1.31
N LEU A 31 24.90 -10.66 -0.74
CA LEU A 31 26.06 -10.12 0.00
C LEU A 31 26.34 -10.86 1.32
N PHE A 32 25.35 -11.60 1.85
CA PHE A 32 25.49 -12.43 3.05
C PHE A 32 25.68 -13.91 2.72
N ALA A 33 25.88 -14.29 1.45
CA ALA A 33 26.04 -15.68 1.03
C ALA A 33 27.29 -16.36 1.62
N ASP A 34 28.38 -15.61 1.84
CA ASP A 34 29.62 -16.11 2.46
C ASP A 34 29.55 -16.22 4.00
N LYS A 35 28.44 -15.80 4.63
CA LYS A 35 28.28 -15.81 6.09
C LYS A 35 27.61 -17.10 6.58
N PRO A 36 27.85 -17.48 7.86
CA PRO A 36 27.28 -18.69 8.45
C PRO A 36 25.75 -18.69 8.41
N TRP A 37 25.16 -19.89 8.26
CA TRP A 37 23.72 -20.13 8.06
C TRP A 37 22.80 -19.41 9.06
N TYR A 38 23.23 -19.23 10.31
CA TYR A 38 22.49 -18.47 11.33
C TYR A 38 22.25 -17.02 10.92
N ALA A 39 23.23 -16.38 10.27
CA ALA A 39 23.12 -15.00 9.81
C ALA A 39 22.13 -14.88 8.65
N GLN A 40 22.07 -15.88 7.76
CA GLN A 40 21.05 -15.94 6.71
C GLN A 40 19.64 -16.05 7.31
N ILE A 41 19.43 -16.92 8.30
CA ILE A 41 18.12 -17.05 8.96
C ILE A 41 17.71 -15.75 9.65
N ALA A 42 18.60 -15.14 10.43
CA ALA A 42 18.32 -13.86 11.08
C ALA A 42 18.00 -12.77 10.04
N TYR A 43 18.75 -12.72 8.94
CA TYR A 43 18.50 -11.79 7.84
C TYR A 43 17.14 -12.03 7.20
N PHE A 44 16.78 -13.26 6.84
CA PHE A 44 15.48 -13.57 6.26
C PHE A 44 14.32 -13.31 7.23
N ALA A 45 14.52 -13.53 8.54
CA ALA A 45 13.52 -13.16 9.55
C ALA A 45 13.31 -11.64 9.61
N VAL A 46 14.40 -10.86 9.66
CA VAL A 46 14.32 -9.40 9.68
C VAL A 46 13.78 -8.85 8.37
N ALA A 47 14.19 -9.39 7.22
CA ALA A 47 13.63 -9.03 5.92
C ALA A 47 12.13 -9.39 5.85
N GLY A 48 11.73 -10.51 6.44
CA GLY A 48 10.33 -10.88 6.58
C GLY A 48 9.54 -9.87 7.42
N LEU A 49 10.12 -9.26 8.45
CA LEU A 49 9.46 -8.20 9.24
C LEU A 49 9.57 -6.81 8.58
N ALA A 50 10.69 -6.49 7.95
CA ALA A 50 10.97 -5.20 7.34
C ALA A 50 10.05 -4.89 6.16
N TRP A 51 9.44 -5.92 5.55
CA TRP A 51 8.48 -5.79 4.44
C TRP A 51 7.25 -4.90 4.77
N VAL A 52 6.97 -4.66 6.05
CA VAL A 52 5.87 -3.79 6.48
C VAL A 52 6.14 -2.32 6.13
N ILE A 53 7.41 -1.89 6.11
CA ILE A 53 7.82 -0.53 5.75
C ILE A 53 7.39 -0.16 4.32
N PRO A 54 7.71 -0.97 3.27
CA PRO A 54 7.24 -0.69 1.93
C PRO A 54 5.72 -0.82 1.76
N LEU A 55 5.03 -1.59 2.61
CA LEU A 55 3.57 -1.73 2.57
C LEU A 55 2.84 -0.46 3.05
N TYR A 56 3.44 0.26 4.00
CA TYR A 56 2.85 1.44 4.64
C TYR A 56 2.43 2.55 3.66
N PRO A 57 3.27 3.03 2.72
CA PRO A 57 2.86 4.06 1.75
C PRO A 57 1.72 3.61 0.83
N VAL A 58 1.71 2.33 0.42
CA VAL A 58 0.60 1.77 -0.39
C VAL A 58 -0.70 1.78 0.40
N TYR A 59 -0.65 1.36 1.67
CA TYR A 59 -1.82 1.30 2.55
C TYR A 59 -2.39 2.69 2.85
N VAL A 60 -1.53 3.69 3.11
CA VAL A 60 -1.93 5.10 3.30
C VAL A 60 -2.57 5.66 2.03
N TRP A 61 -2.03 5.33 0.86
CA TRP A 61 -2.60 5.76 -0.42
C TRP A 61 -3.98 5.14 -0.66
N MET A 62 -4.15 3.85 -0.35
CA MET A 62 -5.43 3.15 -0.51
C MET A 62 -6.50 3.60 0.50
N ARG A 63 -6.09 4.07 1.68
CA ARG A 63 -6.99 4.65 2.69
C ARG A 63 -7.43 6.08 2.39
N ARG A 64 -6.88 6.76 1.38
CA ARG A 64 -7.37 8.09 1.01
C ARG A 64 -8.81 7.93 0.50
N PRO A 65 -9.81 8.54 1.17
CA PRO A 65 -11.20 8.41 0.78
C PRO A 65 -11.37 8.95 -0.64
N ASP A 66 -12.17 8.26 -1.43
CA ASP A 66 -12.54 8.76 -2.74
C ASP A 66 -13.24 10.12 -2.54
N PRO A 67 -12.83 11.21 -3.24
CA PRO A 67 -13.44 12.52 -3.10
C PRO A 67 -14.96 12.51 -3.31
N ASP A 68 -15.43 11.52 -4.09
CA ASP A 68 -16.82 11.29 -4.44
C ASP A 68 -17.65 10.77 -3.25
N GLU A 69 -17.04 10.05 -2.30
CA GLU A 69 -17.70 9.49 -1.11
C GLU A 69 -17.76 10.52 0.03
N ALA A 70 -16.71 11.34 0.17
CA ALA A 70 -16.72 12.52 1.04
C ALA A 70 -17.70 13.62 0.56
N ALA A 71 -17.96 13.69 -0.75
CA ALA A 71 -18.99 14.55 -1.31
C ALA A 71 -20.41 13.98 -1.10
N ALA A 72 -20.56 12.64 -1.04
CA ALA A 72 -21.82 11.96 -0.73
C ALA A 72 -22.17 12.01 0.78
N GLU A 73 -21.17 12.13 1.66
CA GLU A 73 -21.38 12.30 3.10
C GLU A 73 -21.89 13.68 3.47
N LYS A 74 -21.67 14.72 2.65
CA LYS A 74 -22.36 16.01 2.87
C LYS A 74 -23.85 15.79 2.64
N PRO A 75 -24.68 15.84 3.70
CA PRO A 75 -26.08 15.49 3.56
C PRO A 75 -26.72 16.45 2.55
N PRO A 76 -27.53 15.94 1.60
CA PRO A 76 -28.28 16.78 0.64
C PRO A 76 -29.20 17.80 1.32
N GLU A 77 -29.35 17.71 2.64
CA GLU A 77 -30.07 18.61 3.52
C GLU A 77 -29.55 20.06 3.52
N ALA A 78 -28.23 20.29 3.50
CA ALA A 78 -27.68 21.65 3.49
C ALA A 78 -28.00 22.41 2.18
N ALA A 79 -28.09 21.68 1.06
CA ALA A 79 -28.48 22.23 -0.23
C ALA A 79 -30.00 22.40 -0.37
N ALA A 80 -30.80 21.54 0.29
CA ALA A 80 -32.26 21.61 0.28
C ALA A 80 -32.80 22.78 1.13
N ILE A 81 -32.14 23.13 2.25
CA ILE A 81 -32.59 24.19 3.15
C ILE A 81 -32.46 25.58 2.51
N ARG A 82 -31.42 25.83 1.70
CA ARG A 82 -31.17 27.16 1.09
C ARG A 82 -32.11 27.50 -0.07
N LYS A 83 -32.85 26.52 -0.59
CA LYS A 83 -33.76 26.71 -1.74
C LYS A 83 -35.21 26.97 -1.33
N ARG A 84 -35.51 26.94 -0.02
CA ARG A 84 -36.85 27.11 0.56
C ARG A 84 -37.02 28.44 1.34
N SER A 85 -35.99 29.28 1.43
CA SER A 85 -36.04 30.61 2.06
C SER A 85 -36.17 31.74 1.05
#